data_AF-A0A350BCB1-F1
#
_entry.id   AF-A0A350BCB1-F1
#
_cell.length_a   1.000
_cell.length_b   1.000
_cell.length_c   1.000
_cell.angle_alpha   90.00
_cell.angle_beta   90.00
_cell.angle_gamma   90.00
#
_symmetry.space_group_name_H-M   'P 1'
#
loop_
_entity.id
_entity.type
_entity.pdbx_description
1 polymer ?
#
loop_
_entity_poly.entity_id
_entity_poly.type
_entity_poly.pdbx_seq_one_letter_code
_entity_poly.pdbx_strand_id
1 'polypeptide(L)'
;MKNNKLPGSHWYTYAFVYGVIKPFLIIYLFFQNVHYRRNGFKVPREPVFFIGNHHSNWDGFYHCVMFYGRIPHFIVHDELFKSKGFARFFGNFLGQLPRARIPGAMTPIITIKRLLSAGQSVNVYPEGDISMFGTTIPIDISIAKMARMLDVPVIITRVKGAHLRAPRWSRLPHHSRITYEISDVIFQEELKIMTIEELHSRIKKGIYVCAYDDREKEKVKVWGGHRAEWIELGLFYCPSCHRYETIVSRGN
;
A
#
# COMPACT_ATOMS: atom_id res chain seq x y z
N MET A 1 13.22 -28.57 -12.37
CA MET A 1 12.53 -27.87 -11.26
C MET A 1 11.04 -27.82 -11.59
N LYS A 2 10.17 -28.44 -10.78
CA LYS A 2 8.73 -28.51 -11.07
C LYS A 2 8.15 -27.10 -11.13
N ASN A 3 7.48 -26.84 -12.24
CA ASN A 3 6.81 -25.61 -12.63
C ASN A 3 5.57 -25.35 -11.74
N ASN A 4 5.76 -25.25 -10.41
CA ASN A 4 4.69 -24.89 -9.50
C ASN A 4 4.38 -23.40 -9.72
N LYS A 5 3.43 -23.13 -10.62
CA LYS A 5 2.84 -21.80 -10.80
C LYS A 5 2.50 -21.23 -9.43
N LEU A 6 3.07 -20.08 -9.10
CA LEU A 6 2.83 -19.39 -7.83
C LEU A 6 1.35 -18.95 -7.76
N PRO A 7 0.73 -18.91 -6.57
CA PRO A 7 -0.66 -18.46 -6.42
C PRO A 7 -0.86 -17.09 -7.09
N GLY A 8 -1.96 -16.90 -7.82
CA GLY A 8 -2.21 -15.65 -8.59
C GLY A 8 -1.48 -15.50 -9.94
N SER A 9 -0.55 -16.40 -10.29
CA SER A 9 0.18 -16.34 -11.57
C SER A 9 -0.55 -17.02 -12.76
N HIS A 10 -1.79 -17.45 -12.56
CA HIS A 10 -2.54 -18.15 -13.59
C HIS A 10 -3.14 -17.19 -14.62
N TRP A 11 -3.04 -17.54 -15.91
CA TRP A 11 -3.58 -16.73 -17.01
C TRP A 11 -5.08 -16.42 -16.85
N TYR A 12 -5.86 -17.35 -16.28
CA TYR A 12 -7.30 -17.17 -16.05
C TYR A 12 -7.58 -16.16 -14.93
N THR A 13 -6.70 -16.01 -13.93
CA THR A 13 -6.78 -14.95 -12.92
C THR A 13 -6.68 -13.60 -13.60
N TYR A 14 -5.67 -13.44 -14.47
CA TYR A 14 -5.50 -12.23 -15.26
C TYR A 14 -6.67 -11.99 -16.21
N ALA A 15 -7.15 -13.02 -16.92
CA ALA A 15 -8.26 -12.88 -17.86
C ALA A 15 -9.57 -12.47 -17.17
N PHE A 16 -9.87 -13.03 -16.00
CA PHE A 16 -11.04 -12.67 -15.21
C PHE A 16 -10.96 -11.25 -14.64
N VAL A 17 -9.82 -10.91 -14.01
CA VAL A 17 -9.61 -9.57 -13.45
C VAL A 17 -9.61 -8.51 -14.57
N TYR A 18 -8.98 -8.81 -15.71
CA TYR A 18 -8.82 -7.90 -16.85
C TYR A 18 -10.10 -7.75 -17.69
N GLY A 19 -10.74 -8.87 -18.04
CA GLY A 19 -11.85 -8.90 -18.98
C GLY A 19 -13.20 -8.59 -18.33
N VAL A 20 -13.40 -9.03 -17.08
CA VAL A 20 -14.69 -8.89 -16.40
C VAL A 20 -14.64 -7.75 -15.39
N ILE A 21 -13.70 -7.78 -14.45
CA ILE A 21 -13.74 -6.88 -13.27
C ILE A 21 -13.28 -5.45 -13.59
N LYS A 22 -12.21 -5.30 -14.39
CA LYS A 22 -11.57 -4.01 -14.67
C LYS A 22 -12.52 -2.87 -15.08
N PRO A 23 -13.43 -3.02 -16.07
CA PRO A 23 -14.30 -1.91 -16.48
C PRO A 23 -15.19 -1.44 -15.33
N PHE A 24 -15.76 -2.36 -14.55
CA PHE A 24 -16.56 -2.00 -13.38
C PHE A 24 -15.72 -1.33 -12.29
N LEU A 25 -14.48 -1.76 -12.06
CA LEU A 25 -13.58 -1.11 -11.09
C LEU A 25 -13.22 0.31 -11.50
N ILE A 26 -12.92 0.54 -12.78
CA ILE A 26 -12.60 1.89 -13.27
C ILE A 26 -13.81 2.82 -13.11
N ILE A 27 -15.00 2.35 -13.48
CA ILE A 27 -16.24 3.11 -13.32
C ILE A 27 -16.51 3.40 -11.84
N TYR A 28 -16.41 2.38 -10.98
CA TYR A 28 -16.57 2.54 -9.53
C TYR A 28 -15.59 3.58 -8.97
N LEU A 29 -14.30 3.48 -9.31
CA LEU A 29 -13.27 4.38 -8.80
C LEU A 29 -13.41 5.82 -9.33
N PHE A 30 -13.94 5.99 -10.54
CA PHE A 30 -14.32 7.29 -11.07
C PHE A 30 -15.39 7.94 -10.19
N PHE A 31 -16.47 7.22 -9.86
CA PHE A 31 -17.50 7.71 -8.93
C PHE A 31 -16.98 7.90 -7.51
N GLN A 32 -15.94 7.15 -7.11
CA GLN A 32 -15.24 7.35 -5.86
C GLN A 32 -14.21 8.49 -5.91
N ASN A 33 -14.09 9.29 -6.97
CA ASN A 33 -13.13 10.40 -7.08
C ASN A 33 -11.67 9.98 -6.83
N VAL A 34 -11.29 8.82 -7.38
CA VAL A 34 -9.92 8.28 -7.32
C VAL A 34 -9.21 8.55 -8.64
N HIS A 35 -8.02 9.15 -8.56
CA HIS A 35 -7.23 9.59 -9.69
C HIS A 35 -5.89 8.85 -9.72
N TYR A 36 -5.47 8.44 -10.92
CA TYR A 36 -4.19 7.77 -11.13
C TYR A 36 -3.23 8.69 -11.89
N ARG A 37 -2.00 8.85 -11.39
CA ARG A 37 -0.98 9.69 -12.05
C ARG A 37 0.33 8.94 -12.23
N ARG A 38 0.79 8.80 -13.48
CA ARG A 38 2.12 8.22 -13.75
C ARG A 38 3.25 9.24 -13.71
N ASN A 39 2.93 10.55 -13.70
CA ASN A 39 3.91 11.64 -13.64
C ASN A 39 5.02 11.55 -14.70
N GLY A 40 4.69 11.02 -15.90
CA GLY A 40 5.66 10.85 -16.99
C GLY A 40 6.63 9.67 -16.82
N PHE A 41 6.61 8.96 -15.68
CA PHE A 41 7.49 7.83 -15.45
C PHE A 41 7.13 6.64 -16.34
N LYS A 42 8.17 6.02 -16.91
CA LYS A 42 8.05 4.76 -17.65
C LYS A 42 8.15 3.61 -16.66
N VAL A 43 7.18 2.72 -16.73
CA VAL A 43 7.11 1.55 -15.85
C VAL A 43 7.86 0.40 -16.53
N PRO A 44 8.96 -0.12 -15.95
CA PRO A 44 9.74 -1.19 -16.55
C PRO A 44 8.90 -2.43 -16.89
N ARG A 45 9.30 -3.21 -17.90
CA ARG A 45 8.61 -4.45 -18.31
C ARG A 45 8.99 -5.64 -17.46
N GLU A 46 10.20 -5.63 -16.91
CA GLU A 46 10.67 -6.67 -16.00
C GLU A 46 9.98 -6.61 -14.63
N PRO A 47 10.15 -7.64 -13.77
CA PRO A 47 9.63 -7.62 -12.42
C PRO A 47 10.20 -6.45 -11.64
N VAL A 48 9.34 -5.76 -10.90
CA VAL A 48 9.69 -4.56 -10.15
C VAL A 48 9.40 -4.76 -8.67
N PHE A 49 10.17 -4.06 -7.85
CA PHE A 49 9.92 -3.94 -6.43
C PHE A 49 9.20 -2.61 -6.15
N PHE A 50 7.92 -2.69 -5.81
CA PHE A 50 7.14 -1.52 -5.44
C PHE A 50 7.32 -1.18 -3.96
N ILE A 51 7.49 0.11 -3.70
CA ILE A 51 7.51 0.67 -2.35
C ILE A 51 6.48 1.81 -2.31
N GLY A 52 5.58 1.81 -1.35
CA GLY A 52 4.59 2.88 -1.21
C GLY A 52 4.28 3.23 0.24
N ASN A 53 3.58 4.33 0.47
CA ASN A 53 3.02 4.64 1.79
C ASN A 53 1.71 3.87 2.06
N HIS A 54 1.39 3.70 3.35
CA HIS A 54 0.21 3.00 3.83
C HIS A 54 -0.67 3.90 4.72
N HIS A 55 -1.72 4.45 4.12
CA HIS A 55 -2.62 5.43 4.69
C HIS A 55 -4.04 4.91 4.88
N SER A 56 -4.40 3.79 4.25
CA SER A 56 -5.70 3.15 4.44
C SER A 56 -5.64 1.64 4.16
N ASN A 57 -6.62 0.89 4.67
CA ASN A 57 -6.79 -0.53 4.33
C ASN A 57 -7.04 -0.78 2.83
N TRP A 58 -7.38 0.27 2.06
CA TRP A 58 -7.72 0.18 0.64
C TRP A 58 -6.53 0.40 -0.30
N ASP A 59 -5.34 0.72 0.22
CA ASP A 59 -4.21 1.12 -0.61
C ASP A 59 -3.77 0.02 -1.59
N GLY A 60 -3.79 -1.25 -1.16
CA GLY A 60 -3.48 -2.38 -2.02
C GLY A 60 -4.48 -2.54 -3.17
N PHE A 61 -5.75 -2.22 -2.92
CA PHE A 61 -6.78 -2.21 -3.96
C PHE A 61 -6.54 -1.09 -4.99
N TYR A 62 -6.22 0.13 -4.54
CA TYR A 62 -5.86 1.23 -5.45
C TYR A 62 -4.64 0.88 -6.30
N HIS A 63 -3.61 0.27 -5.69
CA HIS A 63 -2.41 -0.19 -6.37
C HIS A 63 -2.74 -1.22 -7.46
N CYS A 64 -3.51 -2.27 -7.13
CA CYS A 64 -3.89 -3.32 -8.07
C CYS A 64 -4.61 -2.77 -9.30
N VAL A 65 -5.41 -1.71 -9.16
CA VAL A 65 -6.06 -1.08 -10.31
C VAL A 65 -5.07 -0.27 -11.15
N MET A 66 -4.11 0.45 -10.55
CA MET A 66 -3.09 1.17 -11.34
C MET A 66 -2.20 0.23 -12.15
N PHE A 67 -1.87 -0.91 -11.56
CA PHE A 67 -0.95 -1.91 -12.09
C PHE A 67 -1.68 -3.20 -12.51
N TYR A 68 -2.91 -3.08 -13.02
CA TYR A 68 -3.79 -4.20 -13.38
C TYR A 68 -3.15 -5.25 -14.32
N GLY A 69 -2.15 -4.87 -15.12
CA GLY A 69 -1.44 -5.77 -16.03
C GLY A 69 -0.34 -6.61 -15.37
N ARG A 70 -0.08 -6.38 -14.08
CA ARG A 70 0.97 -7.02 -13.27
C ARG A 70 0.61 -6.91 -11.79
N ILE A 71 -0.44 -7.65 -11.39
CA ILE A 71 -0.92 -7.65 -10.01
C ILE A 71 0.27 -8.01 -9.11
N PRO A 72 0.73 -7.09 -8.24
CA PRO A 72 1.84 -7.40 -7.37
C PRO A 72 1.37 -8.26 -6.21
N HIS A 73 2.31 -9.04 -5.70
CA HIS A 73 2.14 -9.70 -4.42
C HIS A 73 2.41 -8.70 -3.29
N PHE A 74 1.50 -8.61 -2.34
CA PHE A 74 1.66 -7.82 -1.13
C PHE A 74 1.98 -8.76 0.03
N ILE A 75 2.81 -8.24 0.95
CA ILE A 75 3.03 -8.87 2.24
C ILE A 75 2.01 -8.28 3.22
N VAL A 76 1.04 -9.10 3.60
CA VAL A 76 -0.16 -8.70 4.35
C VAL A 76 -0.12 -9.33 5.75
N HIS A 77 -0.68 -8.65 6.74
CA HIS A 77 -0.72 -9.15 8.11
C HIS A 77 -1.39 -10.54 8.19
N ASP A 78 -0.80 -11.47 8.93
CA ASP A 78 -1.20 -12.88 9.02
C ASP A 78 -2.62 -13.08 9.56
N GLU A 79 -3.07 -12.18 10.42
CA GLU A 79 -4.42 -12.17 10.97
C GLU A 79 -5.52 -12.16 9.90
N LEU A 80 -5.31 -11.46 8.78
CA LEU A 80 -6.28 -11.44 7.69
C LEU A 80 -6.45 -12.81 7.04
N PHE A 81 -5.41 -13.66 7.07
CA PHE A 81 -5.46 -15.03 6.53
C PHE A 81 -6.14 -16.02 7.46
N LYS A 82 -6.49 -15.65 8.70
CA LYS A 82 -7.35 -16.49 9.56
C LYS A 82 -8.77 -16.60 9.00
N SER A 83 -9.22 -15.58 8.26
CA SER A 83 -10.49 -15.63 7.54
C SER A 83 -10.38 -16.55 6.32
N LYS A 84 -11.15 -17.65 6.31
CA LYS A 84 -11.17 -18.62 5.19
C LYS A 84 -11.51 -17.97 3.85
N GLY A 85 -12.42 -16.99 3.85
CA GLY A 85 -12.80 -16.25 2.64
C GLY A 85 -11.66 -15.38 2.11
N PHE A 86 -10.99 -14.65 3.01
CA PHE A 86 -9.84 -13.82 2.65
C PHE A 86 -8.68 -14.67 2.13
N ALA A 87 -8.33 -15.75 2.84
CA ALA A 87 -7.27 -16.66 2.42
C ALA A 87 -7.55 -17.30 1.04
N ARG A 88 -8.81 -17.67 0.76
CA ARG A 88 -9.18 -18.25 -0.53
C ARG A 88 -9.11 -17.23 -1.67
N PHE A 89 -9.62 -16.02 -1.47
CA PHE A 89 -9.67 -15.01 -2.53
C PHE A 89 -8.34 -14.25 -2.66
N PHE A 90 -7.88 -13.62 -1.60
CA PHE A 90 -6.65 -12.83 -1.66
C PHE A 90 -5.41 -13.71 -1.68
N GLY A 91 -5.35 -14.77 -0.86
CA GLY A 91 -4.22 -15.69 -0.87
C GLY A 91 -4.13 -16.54 -2.13
N ASN A 92 -5.11 -17.43 -2.35
CA ASN A 92 -5.02 -18.41 -3.43
C ASN A 92 -5.29 -17.81 -4.82
N PHE A 93 -6.28 -16.91 -4.94
CA PHE A 93 -6.66 -16.36 -6.23
C PHE A 93 -5.82 -15.15 -6.66
N LEU A 94 -5.54 -14.20 -5.75
CA LEU A 94 -4.72 -13.00 -6.06
C LEU A 94 -3.24 -13.12 -5.65
N GLY A 95 -2.83 -14.21 -5.01
CA GLY A 95 -1.43 -14.48 -4.68
C GLY A 95 -0.88 -13.73 -3.47
N GLN A 96 -1.73 -13.12 -2.63
CA GLN A 96 -1.27 -12.34 -1.49
C GLN A 96 -0.60 -13.20 -0.43
N LEU A 97 0.47 -12.69 0.18
CA LEU A 97 1.31 -13.45 1.09
C LEU A 97 1.14 -12.99 2.53
N PRO A 98 0.99 -13.91 3.50
CA PRO A 98 1.04 -13.55 4.91
C PRO A 98 2.48 -13.14 5.28
N ARG A 99 2.60 -12.08 6.10
CA ARG A 99 3.82 -11.75 6.83
C ARG A 99 4.09 -12.90 7.80
N ALA A 100 5.02 -13.79 7.45
CA ALA A 100 5.31 -14.97 8.25
C ALA A 100 5.64 -14.62 9.72
N ARG A 101 4.89 -15.20 10.66
CA ARG A 101 5.29 -15.40 12.06
C ARG A 101 5.67 -16.87 12.24
N ILE A 102 6.78 -17.32 11.67
CA ILE A 102 7.23 -18.69 11.91
C ILE A 102 8.74 -18.68 12.15
N PRO A 103 9.21 -19.00 13.37
CA PRO A 103 10.60 -19.35 13.60
C PRO A 103 11.00 -20.49 12.66
N GLY A 104 11.95 -20.26 11.75
CA GLY A 104 12.44 -21.27 10.79
C GLY A 104 11.74 -21.31 9.42
N ALA A 105 10.71 -20.51 9.16
CA ALA A 105 10.25 -20.29 7.79
C ALA A 105 11.22 -19.36 7.06
N MET A 106 11.34 -19.54 5.74
CA MET A 106 12.06 -18.61 4.87
C MET A 106 11.69 -17.16 5.23
N THR A 107 12.70 -16.35 5.53
CA THR A 107 12.51 -14.93 5.82
C THR A 107 11.70 -14.28 4.69
N PRO A 108 10.83 -13.29 4.95
CA PRO A 108 10.02 -12.63 3.92
C PRO A 108 10.83 -12.26 2.68
N ILE A 109 12.08 -11.88 2.87
CA ILE A 109 13.04 -11.54 1.82
C ILE A 109 13.36 -12.68 0.84
N ILE A 110 13.44 -13.94 1.31
CA ILE A 110 13.68 -15.10 0.44
C ILE A 110 12.44 -15.33 -0.43
N THR A 111 11.24 -15.16 0.13
CA THR A 111 9.99 -15.27 -0.63
C THR A 111 9.91 -14.16 -1.68
N ILE A 112 10.24 -12.91 -1.32
CA ILE A 112 10.30 -11.80 -2.28
C ILE A 112 11.28 -12.12 -3.42
N LYS A 113 12.50 -12.58 -3.11
CA LYS A 113 13.48 -13.00 -4.13
C LYS A 113 12.93 -14.07 -5.07
N ARG A 114 12.29 -15.10 -4.52
CA ARG A 114 11.68 -16.19 -5.33
C ARG A 114 10.60 -15.66 -6.26
N LEU A 115 9.74 -14.75 -5.81
CA LEU A 115 8.70 -14.14 -6.64
C LEU A 115 9.30 -13.33 -7.78
N LEU A 116 10.28 -12.46 -7.48
CA LEU A 116 10.95 -11.64 -8.48
C LEU A 116 11.68 -12.50 -9.52
N SER A 117 12.41 -13.53 -9.10
CA SER A 117 13.06 -14.48 -10.02
C SER A 117 12.07 -15.28 -10.87
N ALA A 118 10.83 -15.45 -10.41
CA ALA A 118 9.75 -16.09 -11.14
C ALA A 118 8.95 -15.13 -12.05
N GLY A 119 9.44 -13.90 -12.24
CA GLY A 119 8.79 -12.93 -13.12
C GLY A 119 7.65 -12.14 -12.46
N GLN A 120 7.46 -12.27 -11.14
CA GLN A 120 6.35 -11.62 -10.42
C GLN A 120 6.82 -10.38 -9.65
N SER A 121 6.09 -9.28 -9.77
CA SER A 121 6.38 -8.05 -9.04
C SER A 121 5.85 -8.12 -7.61
N VAL A 122 6.48 -7.39 -6.69
CA VAL A 122 6.12 -7.41 -5.26
C VAL A 122 5.98 -5.98 -4.76
N ASN A 123 4.98 -5.73 -3.93
CA ASN A 123 4.79 -4.46 -3.23
C ASN A 123 5.02 -4.62 -1.72
N VAL A 124 5.73 -3.65 -1.15
CA VAL A 124 5.92 -3.51 0.29
C VAL A 124 5.51 -2.11 0.75
N TYR A 125 4.80 -2.08 1.88
CA TYR A 125 4.56 -0.87 2.65
C TYR A 125 5.56 -0.86 3.83
N PRO A 126 6.68 -0.12 3.73
CA PRO A 126 7.79 -0.19 4.69
C PRO A 126 7.44 0.39 6.06
N GLU A 127 6.33 1.14 6.17
CA GLU A 127 5.77 1.62 7.44
C GLU A 127 5.36 0.49 8.38
N GLY A 128 5.02 -0.68 7.82
CA GLY A 128 4.63 -1.88 8.58
C GLY A 128 3.24 -1.82 9.21
N ASP A 129 2.60 -0.66 9.27
CA ASP A 129 1.23 -0.42 9.73
C ASP A 129 0.63 0.81 9.00
N ILE A 130 -0.67 1.03 9.16
CA ILE A 130 -1.38 2.20 8.63
C ILE A 130 -1.19 3.38 9.58
N SER A 131 -0.87 4.54 9.02
CA SER A 131 -0.80 5.79 9.78
C SER A 131 -2.09 6.11 10.54
N MET A 132 -1.97 6.26 11.85
CA MET A 132 -3.10 6.62 12.73
C MET A 132 -3.61 8.03 12.46
N PHE A 133 -2.73 8.96 12.09
CA PHE A 133 -3.05 10.40 11.96
C PHE A 133 -2.66 10.97 10.59
N GLY A 134 -2.44 10.13 9.58
CA GLY A 134 -2.33 10.56 8.19
C GLY A 134 -0.97 11.13 7.78
N THR A 135 0.01 11.11 8.68
CA THR A 135 1.42 11.34 8.33
C THR A 135 2.12 10.01 8.14
N THR A 136 2.86 9.86 7.05
CA THR A 136 3.69 8.66 6.77
C THR A 136 4.58 8.36 7.98
N ILE A 137 4.49 7.12 8.47
CA ILE A 137 5.28 6.58 9.57
C ILE A 137 6.75 6.52 9.14
N PRO A 138 7.71 6.79 10.05
CA PRO A 138 9.14 6.62 9.76
C PRO A 138 9.47 5.20 9.27
N ILE A 139 10.34 5.11 8.28
CA ILE A 139 10.78 3.85 7.68
C ILE A 139 12.23 3.55 8.03
N ASP A 140 12.53 2.28 8.30
CA ASP A 140 13.87 1.83 8.66
C ASP A 140 14.81 1.75 7.44
N ILE A 141 16.13 1.87 7.67
CA ILE A 141 17.16 1.78 6.62
C ILE A 141 17.15 0.43 5.89
N SER A 142 16.63 -0.63 6.51
CA SER A 142 16.52 -1.97 5.94
C SER A 142 15.76 -2.01 4.62
N ILE A 143 14.82 -1.09 4.35
CA ILE A 143 14.13 -1.06 3.05
C ILE A 143 15.08 -0.72 1.91
N ALA A 144 16.06 0.18 2.13
CA ALA A 144 17.06 0.53 1.12
C ALA A 144 18.07 -0.62 0.93
N LYS A 145 18.47 -1.29 2.02
CA LYS A 145 19.29 -2.50 1.96
C LYS A 145 18.59 -3.62 1.19
N MET A 146 17.29 -3.80 1.42
CA MET A 146 16.45 -4.76 0.70
C MET A 146 16.38 -4.42 -0.78
N ALA A 147 16.03 -3.18 -1.14
CA ALA A 147 15.98 -2.72 -2.53
C ALA A 147 17.29 -3.01 -3.28
N ARG A 148 18.45 -2.66 -2.68
CA ARG A 148 19.76 -2.95 -3.27
C ARG A 148 20.03 -4.44 -3.42
N MET A 149 19.70 -5.23 -2.41
CA MET A 149 19.96 -6.68 -2.42
C MET A 149 19.03 -7.45 -3.38
N LEU A 150 17.83 -6.93 -3.67
CA LEU A 150 16.92 -7.53 -4.64
C LEU A 150 17.37 -7.29 -6.09
N ASP A 151 18.14 -6.22 -6.34
CA ASP A 151 18.76 -5.90 -7.63
C ASP A 151 17.77 -5.92 -8.81
N VAL A 152 16.58 -5.36 -8.60
CA VAL A 152 15.53 -5.14 -9.61
C VAL A 152 15.08 -3.68 -9.58
N PRO A 153 14.50 -3.12 -10.65
CA PRO A 153 14.00 -1.75 -10.64
C PRO A 153 12.99 -1.51 -9.51
N VAL A 154 13.11 -0.38 -8.84
CA VAL A 154 12.23 0.04 -7.74
C VAL A 154 11.27 1.10 -8.24
N ILE A 155 9.98 0.90 -8.02
CA ILE A 155 8.97 1.92 -8.29
C ILE A 155 8.45 2.43 -6.96
N ILE A 156 8.56 3.73 -6.76
CA ILE A 156 8.00 4.38 -5.59
C ILE A 156 6.62 4.91 -5.95
N THR A 157 5.64 4.48 -5.18
CA THR A 157 4.25 4.88 -5.29
C THR A 157 3.86 5.75 -4.11
N ARG A 158 2.94 6.68 -4.34
CA ARG A 158 2.42 7.56 -3.31
C ARG A 158 0.91 7.62 -3.40
N VAL A 159 0.23 7.38 -2.28
CA VAL A 159 -1.21 7.56 -2.13
C VAL A 159 -1.50 8.78 -1.26
N LYS A 160 -2.31 9.69 -1.78
CA LYS A 160 -2.77 10.90 -1.09
C LYS A 160 -4.29 10.86 -0.91
N GLY A 161 -4.76 11.44 0.19
CA GLY A 161 -6.19 11.56 0.49
C GLY A 161 -6.88 10.27 0.96
N ALA A 162 -6.20 9.12 0.93
CA ALA A 162 -6.69 7.85 1.44
C ALA A 162 -6.90 7.88 2.96
N HIS A 163 -6.02 8.53 3.72
CA HIS A 163 -6.24 8.75 5.16
C HIS A 163 -7.48 9.61 5.43
N LEU A 164 -7.68 10.70 4.67
CA LEU A 164 -8.87 11.54 4.79
C LEU A 164 -10.16 10.78 4.42
N ARG A 165 -10.03 9.74 3.60
CA ARG A 165 -11.15 8.89 3.18
C ARG A 165 -11.55 7.93 4.28
N ALA A 166 -10.61 7.16 4.78
CA ALA A 166 -10.87 6.08 5.71
C ALA A 166 -9.72 6.04 6.73
N PRO A 167 -9.69 7.00 7.67
CA PRO A 167 -8.69 6.99 8.72
C PRO A 167 -8.89 5.77 9.61
N ARG A 168 -7.80 5.25 10.17
CA ARG A 168 -7.81 3.99 10.96
C ARG A 168 -8.80 4.01 12.12
N TRP A 169 -8.96 5.16 12.75
CA TRP A 169 -9.86 5.35 13.88
C TRP A 169 -11.32 5.58 13.45
N SER A 170 -11.63 5.88 12.19
CA SER A 170 -12.99 6.26 11.83
C SER A 170 -13.95 5.06 11.76
N ARG A 171 -15.16 5.27 12.25
CA ARG A 171 -16.25 4.30 12.12
C ARG A 171 -16.69 4.06 10.68
N LEU A 172 -16.72 5.12 9.86
CA LEU A 172 -17.26 5.08 8.49
C LEU A 172 -16.32 5.79 7.51
N PRO A 173 -16.16 5.27 6.29
CA PRO A 173 -15.44 6.00 5.26
C PRO A 173 -16.19 7.29 4.90
N HIS A 174 -15.43 8.35 4.70
CA HIS A 174 -15.90 9.63 4.20
C HIS A 174 -15.83 9.64 2.67
N HIS A 175 -15.99 10.81 2.06
CA HIS A 175 -15.69 11.01 0.66
C HIS A 175 -14.68 12.16 0.53
N SER A 176 -13.55 11.84 -0.10
CA SER A 176 -12.42 12.74 -0.38
C SER A 176 -11.84 12.43 -1.75
N ARG A 177 -11.08 13.36 -2.34
CA ARG A 177 -10.26 13.03 -3.52
C ARG A 177 -9.12 12.11 -3.10
N ILE A 178 -8.93 11.01 -3.83
CA ILE A 178 -7.75 10.13 -3.67
C ILE A 178 -6.89 10.29 -4.92
N THR A 179 -5.59 10.46 -4.72
CA THR A 179 -4.62 10.42 -5.83
C THR A 179 -3.61 9.32 -5.55
N TYR A 180 -3.53 8.36 -6.46
CA TYR A 180 -2.53 7.29 -6.42
C TYR A 180 -1.54 7.54 -7.56
N GLU A 181 -0.27 7.77 -7.22
CA GLU A 181 0.73 8.21 -8.18
C GLU A 181 2.03 7.40 -8.14
N ILE A 182 2.74 7.37 -9.27
CA ILE A 182 4.15 7.02 -9.29
C ILE A 182 4.92 8.30 -8.97
N SER A 183 5.61 8.30 -7.84
CA SER A 183 6.40 9.46 -7.40
C SER A 183 7.83 9.40 -7.90
N ASP A 184 8.36 8.20 -8.15
CA ASP A 184 9.73 7.99 -8.60
C ASP A 184 9.90 6.58 -9.20
N VAL A 185 10.91 6.42 -10.05
CA VAL A 185 11.38 5.12 -10.57
C VAL A 185 12.89 5.12 -10.47
N ILE A 186 13.43 4.11 -9.79
CA ILE A 186 14.86 3.91 -9.60
C ILE A 186 15.26 2.67 -10.39
N PHE A 187 16.05 2.86 -11.44
CA PHE A 187 16.51 1.76 -12.27
C PHE A 187 17.65 0.98 -11.60
N GLN A 188 17.90 -0.23 -12.09
CA GLN A 188 18.86 -1.16 -11.50
C GLN A 188 20.29 -0.56 -11.47
N GLU A 189 20.65 0.21 -12.49
CA GLU A 189 21.94 0.88 -12.60
C GLU A 189 22.11 1.94 -11.48
N GLU A 190 21.06 2.70 -11.20
CA GLU A 190 21.06 3.71 -10.14
C GLU A 190 21.18 3.07 -8.75
N LEU A 191 20.56 1.89 -8.55
CA LEU A 191 20.64 1.15 -7.28
C LEU A 191 22.07 0.73 -6.95
N LYS A 192 22.89 0.41 -7.96
CA LYS A 192 24.28 -0.04 -7.80
C LYS A 192 25.24 1.10 -7.46
N ILE A 193 24.94 2.31 -7.92
CA ILE A 193 25.83 3.47 -7.79
C ILE A 193 25.52 4.27 -6.51
N MET A 194 24.25 4.42 -6.15
CA MET A 194 23.86 5.18 -4.94
C MET A 194 24.34 4.50 -3.66
N THR A 195 24.64 5.30 -2.63
CA THR A 195 24.85 4.81 -1.26
C THR A 195 23.54 4.27 -0.67
N ILE A 196 23.59 3.57 0.47
CA ILE A 196 22.36 3.05 1.13
C ILE A 196 21.54 4.22 1.67
N GLU A 197 22.22 5.24 2.18
CA GLU A 197 21.68 6.43 2.82
C GLU A 197 20.97 7.33 1.80
N GLU A 198 21.57 7.54 0.63
CA GLU A 198 20.93 8.28 -0.47
C GLU A 198 19.68 7.55 -0.97
N LEU A 199 19.77 6.23 -1.16
CA LEU A 199 18.62 5.43 -1.58
C LEU A 199 17.49 5.48 -0.55
N HIS A 200 17.81 5.37 0.75
CA HIS A 200 16.82 5.50 1.82
C HIS A 200 16.17 6.87 1.84
N SER A 201 16.96 7.94 1.71
CA SER A 201 16.45 9.32 1.65
C SER A 201 15.53 9.53 0.46
N ARG A 202 15.91 9.00 -0.72
CA ARG A 202 15.10 9.05 -1.95
C ARG A 202 13.78 8.30 -1.78
N ILE A 203 13.82 7.09 -1.23
CA ILE A 203 12.60 6.31 -0.91
C ILE A 203 11.72 7.06 0.08
N LYS A 204 12.29 7.54 1.19
CA LYS A 204 11.57 8.29 2.23
C LYS A 204 10.86 9.50 1.65
N LYS A 205 11.55 10.31 0.84
CA LYS A 205 10.97 11.47 0.14
C LYS A 205 9.89 11.04 -0.86
N GLY A 206 10.09 9.94 -1.56
CA GLY A 206 9.15 9.40 -2.53
C GLY A 206 7.82 8.99 -1.91
N ILE A 207 7.82 8.35 -0.73
CA ILE A 207 6.57 7.90 -0.10
C ILE A 207 5.94 8.92 0.88
N TYR A 208 6.68 9.95 1.29
CA TYR A 208 6.21 10.85 2.34
C TYR A 208 4.94 11.62 1.96
N VAL A 209 3.96 11.59 2.86
CA VAL A 209 2.70 12.32 2.80
C VAL A 209 2.32 12.75 4.22
N CYS A 210 1.88 13.99 4.37
CA CYS A 210 1.07 14.44 5.49
C CYS A 210 -0.32 14.78 4.95
N ALA A 211 -1.34 14.00 5.34
CA ALA A 211 -2.69 14.11 4.79
C ALA A 211 -3.32 15.48 5.05
N TYR A 212 -2.98 16.13 6.17
CA TYR A 212 -3.50 17.44 6.54
C TYR A 212 -2.80 18.57 5.77
N ASP A 213 -1.47 18.51 5.61
CA ASP A 213 -0.73 19.48 4.79
C ASP A 213 -1.20 19.44 3.34
N ASP A 214 -1.36 18.23 2.78
CA ASP A 214 -1.86 18.05 1.42
C ASP A 214 -3.30 18.55 1.28
N ARG A 215 -4.14 18.34 2.31
CA ARG A 215 -5.52 18.86 2.33
C ARG A 215 -5.54 20.38 2.29
N GLU A 216 -4.70 21.04 3.06
CA GLU A 216 -4.62 22.50 3.13
C GLU A 216 -4.11 23.07 1.81
N LYS A 217 -2.99 22.55 1.30
CA LYS A 217 -2.37 22.99 0.04
C LYS A 217 -3.30 22.80 -1.17
N GLU A 218 -3.91 21.63 -1.28
CA GLU A 218 -4.73 21.29 -2.44
C GLU A 218 -6.23 21.58 -2.25
N LYS A 219 -6.61 22.15 -1.09
CA LYS A 219 -7.99 22.46 -0.69
C LYS A 219 -8.94 21.27 -0.85
N VAL A 220 -8.50 20.08 -0.42
CA VAL A 220 -9.29 18.84 -0.56
C VAL A 220 -10.54 18.91 0.30
N LYS A 221 -11.71 18.80 -0.34
CA LYS A 221 -12.99 18.67 0.36
C LYS A 221 -13.15 17.26 0.90
N VAL A 222 -13.64 17.16 2.13
CA VAL A 222 -14.01 15.92 2.81
C VAL A 222 -15.45 16.03 3.29
N TRP A 223 -16.32 15.16 2.82
CA TRP A 223 -17.73 15.13 3.19
C TRP A 223 -18.18 13.73 3.60
N GLY A 224 -19.30 13.65 4.31
CA GLY A 224 -19.78 12.44 4.97
C GLY A 224 -20.14 12.73 6.42
N GLY A 225 -20.93 11.85 7.02
CA GLY A 225 -21.26 11.91 8.44
C GLY A 225 -20.21 11.24 9.31
N HIS A 226 -20.32 11.50 10.61
CA HIS A 226 -19.64 10.84 11.72
C HIS A 226 -18.11 10.90 11.61
N ARG A 227 -17.62 12.06 11.16
CA ARG A 227 -16.23 12.28 10.77
C ARG A 227 -15.22 12.22 11.90
N ALA A 228 -15.68 12.30 13.15
CA ALA A 228 -14.86 12.19 14.34
C ALA A 228 -15.33 11.06 15.25
N GLU A 229 -16.33 10.28 14.83
CA GLU A 229 -16.76 9.12 15.59
C GLU A 229 -15.63 8.08 15.61
N TRP A 230 -15.35 7.57 16.81
CA TRP A 230 -14.24 6.70 17.19
C TRP A 230 -12.84 7.34 17.19
N ILE A 231 -12.72 8.67 17.19
CA ILE A 231 -11.41 9.35 17.29
C ILE A 231 -10.64 8.99 18.57
N GLU A 232 -11.33 8.60 19.63
CA GLU A 232 -10.77 8.07 20.89
C GLU A 232 -9.93 6.79 20.70
N LEU A 233 -10.11 6.05 19.61
CA LEU A 233 -9.23 4.91 19.27
C LEU A 233 -7.79 5.36 18.97
N GLY A 234 -7.62 6.61 18.54
CA GLY A 234 -6.31 7.25 18.39
C GLY A 234 -5.94 8.15 19.57
N LEU A 235 -6.93 8.77 20.21
CA LEU A 235 -6.75 9.74 21.29
C LEU A 235 -7.10 9.13 22.66
N PHE A 236 -6.08 8.60 23.34
CA PHE A 236 -6.25 7.93 24.64
C PHE A 236 -6.16 8.87 25.86
N TYR A 237 -5.78 10.14 25.68
CA TYR A 237 -5.62 11.12 26.76
C TYR A 237 -6.39 12.40 26.47
N CYS A 238 -7.26 12.82 27.41
CA CYS A 238 -8.06 14.02 27.25
C CYS A 238 -7.28 15.29 27.61
N PRO A 239 -7.13 16.26 26.68
CA PRO A 239 -6.39 17.50 26.96
C PRO A 239 -7.14 18.47 27.89
N SER A 240 -8.42 18.22 28.19
CA SER A 240 -9.21 19.07 29.10
C SER A 240 -9.23 18.53 30.53
N CYS A 241 -9.44 17.23 30.72
CA CYS A 241 -9.58 16.64 32.06
C CYS A 241 -8.35 15.83 32.52
N HIS A 242 -7.34 15.67 31.66
CA HIS A 242 -6.08 15.01 31.96
C HIS A 242 -6.20 13.53 32.40
N ARG A 243 -7.26 12.85 31.97
CA ARG A 243 -7.50 11.42 32.26
C ARG A 243 -7.45 10.56 31.00
N TYR A 244 -7.02 9.32 31.18
CA TYR A 244 -7.02 8.30 30.15
C TYR A 244 -8.43 7.79 29.85
N GLU A 245 -8.69 7.41 28.59
CA GLU A 245 -9.89 6.67 28.17
C GLU A 245 -11.23 7.35 28.52
N THR A 246 -11.23 8.68 28.58
CA THR A 246 -12.43 9.48 28.90
C THR A 246 -13.05 10.19 27.69
N ILE A 247 -12.40 10.14 26.53
CA ILE A 247 -12.91 10.73 25.30
C ILE A 247 -13.93 9.76 24.70
N VAL A 248 -15.12 10.28 24.38
CA VAL A 248 -16.16 9.54 23.67
C VAL A 248 -16.71 10.44 22.58
N SER A 249 -16.74 9.97 21.35
CA SER A 249 -17.24 10.72 20.19
C SER A 249 -18.55 10.14 19.66
N ARG A 250 -19.45 11.00 19.16
CA ARG A 250 -20.75 10.58 18.61
C ARG A 250 -21.35 11.61 17.65
N GLY A 251 -21.77 11.16 16.46
CA GLY A 251 -22.80 11.82 15.65
C GLY A 251 -22.48 13.20 15.04
N ASN A 252 -21.26 13.40 14.51
CA ASN A 252 -20.84 14.66 13.87
C ASN A 252 -20.84 14.66 12.33
#